data_AF-A0A1D6N5L6-F1
#
_entry.id   AF-A0A1D6N5L6-F1
#
_cell.length_a   1.000
_cell.length_b   1.000
_cell.length_c   1.000
_cell.angle_alpha   90.00
_cell.angle_beta   90.00
_cell.angle_gamma   90.00
#
_symmetry.space_group_name_H-M   'P 1'
#
loop_
_entity.id
_entity.type
_entity.pdbx_description
1 polymer ?
#
loop_
_entity_poly.entity_id
_entity_poly.type
_entity_poly.pdbx_seq_one_letter_code
_entity_poly.pdbx_strand_id
1 'polypeptide(L)'
;MYQLKYPAPGAPDLALRTVELLEQAGFGPVKQDHSRGLDHGAWVPLMLMYPDASIPVCQLSVQTDRDGTYHYNLGKALAPLREEGTLIIGSGSATHNLRKISPSDAPVPQWAAEFDTWLKDSLLNGR
;
A
#
# COMPACT_ATOMS: atom_id res chain seq x y z
N MET A 1 0.00 -3.75 23.02
CA MET A 1 -0.38 -3.69 21.59
C MET A 1 -0.90 -2.28 21.34
N TYR A 2 -0.35 -1.58 20.35
CA TYR A 2 -0.30 -0.10 20.25
C TYR A 2 -1.63 0.62 20.59
N GLN A 3 -1.57 1.56 21.54
CA GLN A 3 -2.69 2.44 21.93
C GLN A 3 -2.89 3.62 20.96
N LEU A 4 -2.07 3.71 19.92
CA LEU A 4 -2.17 4.75 18.89
C LEU A 4 -3.39 4.49 18.00
N LYS A 5 -4.21 5.52 17.85
CA LYS A 5 -5.36 5.54 16.94
C LYS A 5 -5.15 6.64 15.92
N TYR A 6 -5.41 6.34 14.66
CA TYR A 6 -5.51 7.32 13.59
C TYR A 6 -6.96 7.35 13.09
N PRO A 7 -7.78 8.31 13.54
CA PRO A 7 -9.23 8.26 13.38
C PRO A 7 -9.69 8.85 12.03
N ALA A 8 -9.09 8.38 10.93
CA ALA A 8 -9.52 8.81 9.60
C ALA A 8 -10.98 8.39 9.33
N PRO A 9 -11.81 9.26 8.72
CA PRO A 9 -13.12 8.86 8.22
C PRO A 9 -12.98 7.70 7.23
N GLY A 10 -13.95 6.78 7.24
CA GLY A 10 -14.03 5.77 6.18
C GLY A 10 -14.41 6.41 4.84
N ALA A 11 -13.96 5.82 3.73
CA ALA A 11 -14.31 6.25 2.37
C ALA A 11 -15.18 5.18 1.65
N PRO A 12 -16.47 5.03 2.01
CA PRO A 12 -17.34 3.97 1.46
C PRO A 12 -17.55 4.08 -0.05
N ASP A 13 -17.70 5.30 -0.58
CA ASP A 13 -17.88 5.50 -2.03
C ASP A 13 -16.63 5.09 -2.81
N LEU A 14 -15.44 5.38 -2.27
CA LEU A 14 -14.17 4.91 -2.82
C LEU A 14 -14.06 3.39 -2.75
N ALA A 15 -14.53 2.76 -1.67
CA ALA A 15 -14.54 1.30 -1.53
C ALA A 15 -15.45 0.65 -2.59
N LEU A 16 -16.65 1.18 -2.80
CA LEU A 16 -17.58 0.73 -3.84
C LEU A 16 -16.96 0.88 -5.23
N ARG A 17 -16.39 2.05 -5.52
CA ARG A 17 -15.72 2.30 -6.81
C ARG A 17 -14.54 1.37 -7.06
N THR A 18 -13.78 1.06 -6.01
CA THR A 18 -12.67 0.09 -6.05
C THR A 18 -13.17 -1.31 -6.39
N VAL A 19 -14.27 -1.75 -5.78
CA VAL A 19 -14.91 -3.05 -6.08
C VAL A 19 -15.32 -3.12 -7.55
N GLU A 20 -16.01 -2.10 -8.05
CA GLU A 20 -16.45 -2.05 -9.46
C GLU A 20 -15.28 -2.19 -10.44
N LEU A 21 -14.21 -1.42 -10.24
CA LEU A 21 -13.03 -1.44 -11.12
C LEU A 21 -12.36 -2.81 -11.14
N LEU A 22 -12.22 -3.44 -9.97
CA LEU A 22 -11.58 -4.74 -9.84
C LEU A 22 -12.43 -5.87 -10.42
N GLU A 23 -13.74 -5.84 -10.20
CA GLU A 23 -14.66 -6.83 -10.77
C GLU A 23 -14.73 -6.71 -12.30
N GLN A 24 -14.80 -5.49 -12.83
CA GLN A 24 -14.77 -5.24 -14.28
C GLN A 24 -13.44 -5.69 -14.92
N ALA A 25 -12.33 -5.58 -14.19
CA ALA A 25 -11.02 -6.03 -14.64
C ALA A 25 -10.80 -7.56 -14.47
N GLY A 26 -11.80 -8.31 -13.99
CA GLY A 26 -11.75 -9.77 -13.93
C GLY A 26 -11.06 -10.33 -12.68
N PHE A 27 -10.90 -9.54 -11.61
CA PHE A 27 -10.33 -10.03 -10.34
C PHE A 27 -11.28 -10.92 -9.54
N GLY A 28 -12.52 -11.09 -10.01
CA GLY A 28 -13.56 -11.86 -9.32
C GLY A 28 -14.25 -11.03 -8.24
N PRO A 29 -15.17 -11.64 -7.48
CA PRO A 29 -15.96 -10.92 -6.48
C PRO A 29 -15.06 -10.32 -5.40
N VAL A 30 -15.17 -9.02 -5.19
CA VAL A 30 -14.35 -8.32 -4.18
C VAL A 30 -15.16 -8.15 -2.90
N LYS A 31 -14.66 -8.73 -1.81
CA LYS A 31 -15.32 -8.64 -0.50
C LYS A 31 -15.05 -7.29 0.15
N GLN A 32 -16.11 -6.65 0.64
CA GLN A 32 -16.02 -5.49 1.52
C GLN A 32 -16.03 -5.92 2.99
N ASP A 33 -15.19 -5.29 3.80
CA ASP A 33 -15.15 -5.47 5.25
C ASP A 33 -15.36 -4.11 5.92
N HIS A 34 -16.53 -3.95 6.55
CA HIS A 34 -16.90 -2.71 7.25
C HIS A 34 -16.46 -2.69 8.72
N SER A 35 -15.87 -3.77 9.21
CA SER A 35 -15.49 -3.96 10.61
C SER A 35 -13.98 -3.79 10.85
N ARG A 36 -13.16 -4.01 9.83
CA ARG A 36 -11.71 -3.93 9.92
C ARG A 36 -11.25 -2.47 9.88
N GLY A 37 -10.58 -2.03 10.94
CA GLY A 37 -9.89 -0.74 10.96
C GLY A 37 -8.58 -0.75 10.19
N LEU A 38 -7.93 0.43 10.10
CA LEU A 38 -6.61 0.57 9.50
C LEU A 38 -5.57 -0.26 10.25
N ASP A 39 -4.78 -1.06 9.53
CA ASP A 39 -3.65 -1.76 10.13
C ASP A 39 -2.41 -0.86 10.27
N HIS A 40 -1.39 -1.37 10.99
CA HIS A 40 -0.15 -0.67 11.26
C HIS A 40 0.57 -0.15 10.01
N GLY A 41 0.51 -0.90 8.91
CA GLY A 41 1.11 -0.46 7.66
C GLY A 41 0.38 0.74 7.05
N ALA A 42 -0.92 0.87 7.29
CA ALA A 42 -1.72 1.98 6.78
C ALA A 42 -1.61 3.23 7.66
N TRP A 43 -1.78 3.12 8.98
CA TRP A 43 -1.89 4.32 9.82
C TRP A 43 -0.56 5.01 10.13
N VAL A 44 0.58 4.31 10.18
CA VAL A 44 1.90 4.95 10.45
C VAL A 44 2.26 6.04 9.42
N PRO A 45 2.28 5.76 8.10
CA PRO A 45 2.60 6.80 7.13
C PRO A 45 1.56 7.92 7.12
N LEU A 46 0.28 7.59 7.30
CA LEU A 46 -0.79 8.59 7.34
C LEU A 46 -0.66 9.54 8.55
N MET A 47 -0.28 9.04 9.73
CA MET A 47 -0.01 9.89 10.89
C MET A 47 1.12 10.90 10.65
N LEU A 48 2.10 10.55 9.81
CA LEU A 48 3.23 11.43 9.48
C LEU A 48 2.86 12.43 8.36
N MET A 49 2.09 11.99 7.37
CA MET A 49 1.73 12.81 6.21
C MET A 49 0.54 13.75 6.50
N TYR A 50 -0.46 13.28 7.25
CA TYR A 50 -1.75 13.94 7.47
C TYR A 50 -2.19 13.81 8.94
N PRO A 51 -1.48 14.44 9.89
CA PRO A 51 -1.68 14.21 11.33
C PRO A 51 -3.10 14.53 11.83
N ASP A 52 -3.83 15.43 11.16
CA ASP A 52 -5.20 15.82 11.53
C ASP A 52 -6.26 14.75 11.21
N ALA A 53 -5.89 13.68 10.48
CA ALA A 53 -6.78 12.58 10.11
C ALA A 53 -8.09 13.01 9.41
N SER A 54 -8.06 14.13 8.67
CA SER A 54 -9.25 14.72 8.02
C SER A 54 -9.57 14.12 6.65
N ILE A 55 -8.63 13.37 6.06
CA ILE A 55 -8.79 12.75 4.74
C ILE A 55 -9.49 11.39 4.89
N PRO A 56 -10.59 11.13 4.17
CA PRO A 56 -11.22 9.81 4.16
C PRO A 56 -10.29 8.72 3.59
N VAL A 57 -10.28 7.55 4.21
CA VAL A 57 -9.41 6.42 3.84
C VAL A 57 -10.23 5.15 3.63
N CYS A 58 -9.89 4.41 2.58
CA CYS A 58 -10.29 3.01 2.41
C CYS A 58 -9.02 2.16 2.29
N GLN A 59 -9.01 0.99 2.93
CA GLN A 59 -7.86 0.08 2.89
C GLN A 59 -8.12 -1.08 1.92
N LEU A 60 -7.16 -1.34 1.03
CA LEU A 60 -7.17 -2.52 0.16
C LEU A 60 -6.19 -3.58 0.70
N SER A 61 -6.64 -4.84 0.78
CA SER A 61 -5.81 -5.96 1.23
C SER A 61 -4.87 -6.46 0.14
N VAL A 62 -3.63 -6.82 0.53
CA VAL A 62 -2.69 -7.53 -0.34
C VAL A 62 -2.99 -9.04 -0.30
N GLN A 63 -3.10 -9.67 -1.47
CA GLN A 63 -3.26 -11.12 -1.63
C GLN A 63 -1.90 -11.84 -1.54
N THR A 64 -1.67 -12.56 -0.44
CA THR A 64 -0.38 -13.23 -0.15
C THR A 64 -0.13 -14.49 -0.97
N ASP A 65 -1.16 -15.06 -1.55
CA ASP A 65 -1.13 -16.26 -2.42
C ASP A 65 -0.98 -15.91 -3.92
N ARG A 66 -0.83 -14.62 -4.24
CA ARG A 66 -0.70 -14.09 -5.61
C ARG A 66 0.70 -13.53 -5.87
N ASP A 67 1.09 -13.52 -7.14
CA ASP A 67 2.41 -13.10 -7.60
C ASP A 67 2.50 -11.61 -7.93
N GLY A 68 3.70 -11.15 -8.33
CA GLY A 68 3.92 -9.75 -8.71
C GLY A 68 3.12 -9.32 -9.94
N THR A 69 2.87 -10.23 -10.89
CA THR A 69 2.07 -9.94 -12.10
C THR A 69 0.63 -9.60 -11.73
N TYR A 70 0.04 -10.37 -10.81
CA TYR A 70 -1.29 -10.09 -10.28
C TYR A 70 -1.37 -8.69 -9.67
N HIS A 71 -0.43 -8.34 -8.76
CA HIS A 71 -0.44 -7.03 -8.09
C HIS A 71 -0.11 -5.86 -9.03
N TYR A 72 0.70 -6.10 -10.05
CA TYR A 72 0.96 -5.11 -11.10
C TYR A 72 -0.32 -4.82 -11.92
N ASN A 73 -1.04 -5.87 -12.33
CA ASN A 73 -2.32 -5.72 -13.03
C ASN A 73 -3.40 -5.12 -12.12
N LEU A 74 -3.38 -5.40 -10.81
CA LEU A 74 -4.24 -4.76 -9.82
C LEU A 74 -4.02 -3.25 -9.83
N GLY A 75 -2.77 -2.80 -9.82
CA GLY A 75 -2.43 -1.38 -9.94
C GLY A 75 -2.93 -0.75 -11.24
N LYS A 76 -2.88 -1.48 -12.37
CA LYS A 76 -3.47 -1.01 -13.64
C LYS A 76 -4.98 -0.84 -13.57
N ALA A 77 -5.70 -1.80 -12.98
CA ALA A 77 -7.15 -1.72 -12.82
C ALA A 77 -7.58 -0.54 -11.94
N LEU A 78 -6.75 -0.16 -10.96
CA LEU A 78 -7.01 0.95 -10.05
C LEU A 78 -6.53 2.31 -10.58
N ALA A 79 -5.83 2.36 -11.71
CA ALA A 79 -5.31 3.59 -12.29
C ALA A 79 -6.36 4.71 -12.47
N PRO A 80 -7.62 4.43 -12.88
CA PRO A 80 -8.66 5.46 -13.01
C PRO A 80 -8.93 6.27 -11.75
N LEU A 81 -8.76 5.66 -10.56
CA LEU A 81 -9.00 6.36 -9.28
C LEU A 81 -8.14 7.62 -9.12
N ARG A 82 -6.95 7.67 -9.75
CA ARG A 82 -6.07 8.84 -9.72
C ARG A 82 -6.68 10.04 -10.44
N GLU A 83 -7.42 9.80 -11.52
CA GLU A 83 -8.14 10.84 -12.27
C GLU A 83 -9.41 11.28 -11.53
N GLU A 84 -9.95 10.41 -10.67
CA GLU A 84 -11.09 10.66 -9.78
C GLU A 84 -10.69 11.34 -8.45
N GLY A 85 -9.47 11.87 -8.34
CA GLY A 85 -8.99 12.62 -7.17
C GLY A 85 -8.52 11.75 -6.00
N THR A 86 -8.27 10.46 -6.22
CA THR A 86 -7.79 9.54 -5.19
C THR A 86 -6.26 9.47 -5.16
N LEU A 87 -5.69 9.61 -3.95
CA LEU A 87 -4.28 9.29 -3.69
C LEU A 87 -4.14 7.79 -3.36
N ILE A 88 -3.38 7.05 -4.17
CA ILE A 88 -3.04 5.65 -3.91
C ILE A 88 -1.71 5.60 -3.15
N ILE A 89 -1.70 4.97 -1.97
CA ILE A 89 -0.52 4.81 -1.12
C ILE A 89 -0.18 3.32 -1.01
N GLY A 90 1.01 2.94 -1.46
CA GLY A 90 1.62 1.65 -1.13
C GLY A 90 2.61 1.82 0.01
N SER A 91 2.35 1.19 1.17
CA SER A 91 3.25 1.25 2.34
C SER A 91 3.92 -0.11 2.57
N GLY A 92 5.24 -0.08 2.74
CA GLY A 92 6.04 -1.29 2.89
C GLY A 92 7.53 -1.00 2.79
N SER A 93 8.31 -2.02 2.44
CA SER A 93 9.76 -1.91 2.27
C SER A 93 10.22 -2.73 1.08
N ALA A 94 11.13 -2.18 0.27
CA ALA A 94 11.74 -2.86 -0.87
C ALA A 94 12.56 -4.09 -0.44
N THR A 95 13.22 -4.00 0.72
CA THR A 95 13.93 -5.11 1.36
C THR A 95 13.33 -5.37 2.74
N HIS A 96 13.10 -6.64 3.08
CA HIS A 96 12.50 -7.01 4.36
C HIS A 96 13.02 -8.39 4.83
N ASN A 97 14.25 -8.40 5.37
CA ASN A 97 14.86 -9.60 5.95
C ASN A 97 15.17 -9.37 7.43
N LEU A 98 14.23 -9.74 8.30
CA LEU A 98 14.35 -9.54 9.75
C LEU A 98 15.52 -10.31 10.38
N ARG A 99 16.04 -11.36 9.72
CA ARG A 99 17.25 -12.09 10.18
C ARG A 99 18.54 -11.31 9.95
N LYS A 100 18.49 -10.24 9.17
CA LYS A 100 19.60 -9.35 8.83
C LYS A 100 19.38 -7.94 9.39
N ILE A 101 18.47 -7.79 10.34
CA ILE A 101 18.27 -6.50 11.02
C ILE A 101 19.53 -6.20 11.86
N SER A 102 20.03 -4.99 11.71
CA SER A 102 21.19 -4.48 12.44
C SER A 102 20.75 -3.30 13.33
N PRO A 103 21.55 -2.93 14.34
CA PRO A 103 21.38 -1.65 15.04
C PRO A 103 21.27 -0.47 14.08
N SER A 104 20.54 0.58 14.46
CA SER A 104 20.23 1.73 13.59
C SER A 104 21.44 2.52 13.11
N ASP A 105 22.56 2.44 13.82
CA ASP A 105 23.85 3.07 13.52
C ASP A 105 24.78 2.17 12.69
N ALA A 106 24.40 0.91 12.45
CA ALA A 106 25.17 0.03 11.60
C ALA A 106 25.08 0.46 10.12
N PRO A 107 26.15 0.29 9.34
CA PRO A 107 26.11 0.57 7.91
C PRO A 107 25.07 -0.32 7.21
N VAL A 108 24.40 0.24 6.21
CA VAL A 108 23.45 -0.50 5.36
C VAL A 108 24.19 -1.66 4.67
N PRO A 109 23.71 -2.91 4.74
CA PRO A 109 24.32 -4.01 4.02
C PRO A 109 24.41 -3.74 2.52
N GLN A 110 25.56 -4.01 1.92
CA GLN A 110 25.82 -3.73 0.50
C GLN A 110 24.73 -4.30 -0.43
N TRP A 111 24.33 -5.56 -0.24
CA TRP A 111 23.29 -6.20 -1.05
C TRP A 111 21.94 -5.46 -0.99
N ALA A 112 21.61 -4.84 0.15
CA ALA A 112 20.35 -4.11 0.31
C ALA A 112 20.41 -2.77 -0.42
N ALA A 113 21.55 -2.07 -0.34
CA ALA A 113 21.79 -0.83 -1.07
C ALA A 113 21.83 -1.05 -2.59
N GLU A 114 22.45 -2.15 -3.05
CA GLU A 114 22.48 -2.53 -4.46
C GLU A 114 21.08 -2.84 -4.99
N PHE A 115 20.27 -3.59 -4.23
CA PHE A 115 18.88 -3.88 -4.61
C PHE A 115 18.01 -2.61 -4.66
N ASP A 116 18.13 -1.73 -3.66
CA ASP A 116 17.39 -0.46 -3.61
C ASP A 116 17.75 0.44 -4.80
N THR A 117 19.05 0.55 -5.11
CA THR A 117 19.55 1.29 -6.28
C THR A 117 18.99 0.70 -7.57
N TRP A 118 19.08 -0.63 -7.74
CA TRP A 118 18.54 -1.31 -8.91
C TRP A 118 17.03 -1.11 -9.07
N LEU A 119 16.27 -1.16 -7.98
CA LEU A 119 14.82 -0.97 -7.99
C LEU A 119 14.46 0.46 -8.41
N LYS A 120 15.11 1.46 -7.80
CA LYS A 120 14.96 2.87 -8.17
C LYS A 120 15.24 3.08 -9.65
N ASP A 121 16.37 2.58 -10.15
CA ASP A 121 16.78 2.77 -11.55
C ASP A 121 15.82 2.06 -12.51
N SER A 122 15.30 0.89 -12.13
CA SER A 122 14.32 0.17 -12.95
C SER A 122 13.00 0.94 -13.07
N LEU A 123 12.53 1.52 -11.96
CA LEU A 123 11.32 2.34 -11.94
C LEU A 123 11.47 3.64 -12.75
N LEU A 124 12.59 4.35 -12.58
CA LEU A 124 12.83 5.62 -13.27
C LEU A 124 13.07 5.46 -14.78
N ASN A 125 13.60 4.31 -15.21
CA ASN A 125 13.91 4.04 -16.62
C ASN A 125 12.84 3.18 -17.32
N GLY A 126 11.75 2.81 -16.64
CA GLY A 126 10.65 2.05 -17.23
C GLY A 126 11.06 0.65 -17.71
N ARG A 127 11.93 -0.02 -16.95
CA ARG A 127 12.32 -1.42 -17.21
C ARG A 127 11.22 -2.41 -16.87
#